data_AF-A0A920VVZ9-F1
#
_entry.id   AF-A0A920VVZ9-F1
#
_cell.length_a   1.000
_cell.length_b   1.000
_cell.length_c   1.000
_cell.angle_alpha   90.00
_cell.angle_beta   90.00
_cell.angle_gamma   90.00
#
_symmetry.space_group_name_H-M   'P 1'
#
loop_
_entity.id
_entity.type
_entity.pdbx_description
1 polymer ?
#
loop_
_entity_poly.entity_id
_entity_poly.type
_entity_poly.pdbx_seq_one_letter_code
_entity_poly.pdbx_strand_id
1 'polypeptide(L)'
;MSIISSIRNMISRYLMPRVFLNWSDQDIVLKKREEKEKIRKKEGRPHEVFYFHELLDPYSHITAQLINKFTSEYSVELVPLVVNEPPTKTVHEPSLYRKYCLTDAIRIAPFYEVEFSRDNLPNDKIVSLAQRILCSLEKDEFISRIAEISSLVWSGNELALEALITAKTMSEETTLTTISNNEDKRDEVEAYMGSTFSYEGELYWGVDRLDHLEHRLKDLGLKRNEDSNYVSKRKKTNTSDIPNQSNIELEFYPSLNSPYTSISLERIKLIQSTYPIKIITKPVLPMLMRNMTIPRYKARYIFRDTAREAKKYDVPFGKVISPLGKPAERAYSLFPWVDQQGQGFEYICRLMISSFRKAEDIGVNSYLKELIEDLGLDWNEAQKHLDTDKWKDELEKNRLIMYEGNSWGVPTFRLVDGDKTFTTWGQDRIWLIEEEIIKRLNK
;
A
#
# COMPACT_ATOMS: atom_id res chain seq x y z
N MET A 1 10.27 3.30 -31.97
CA MET A 1 8.90 2.81 -31.67
C MET A 1 8.22 2.46 -32.98
N SER A 2 7.55 1.30 -33.09
CA SER A 2 6.85 0.93 -34.33
C SER A 2 5.55 1.75 -34.49
N ILE A 3 5.06 1.90 -35.72
CA ILE A 3 3.78 2.58 -36.00
C ILE A 3 2.63 1.92 -35.23
N ILE A 4 2.67 0.58 -35.11
CA ILE A 4 1.69 -0.20 -34.34
C ILE A 4 1.78 0.10 -32.84
N SER A 5 2.97 0.26 -32.27
CA SER A 5 3.11 0.64 -30.85
C SER A 5 2.63 2.08 -30.61
N SER A 6 2.83 2.98 -31.57
CA SER A 6 2.34 4.37 -31.50
C SER A 6 0.82 4.45 -31.52
N ILE A 7 0.16 3.72 -32.43
CA ILE A 7 -1.31 3.66 -32.54
C ILE A 7 -1.92 3.01 -31.30
N ARG A 8 -1.33 1.91 -30.78
CA ARG A 8 -1.79 1.25 -29.55
C ARG A 8 -1.70 2.18 -28.33
N ASN A 9 -0.61 2.93 -28.22
CA ASN A 9 -0.41 3.89 -27.14
C ASN A 9 -1.41 5.05 -27.24
N MET A 10 -1.69 5.54 -28.44
CA MET A 10 -2.69 6.58 -28.67
C MET A 10 -4.10 6.12 -28.29
N ILE A 11 -4.54 4.94 -28.75
CA ILE A 11 -5.87 4.38 -28.41
C ILE A 11 -5.99 4.13 -26.90
N SER A 12 -4.95 3.56 -26.29
CA SER A 12 -4.88 3.36 -24.83
C SER A 12 -5.05 4.69 -24.08
N ARG A 13 -4.40 5.76 -24.55
CA ARG A 13 -4.48 7.08 -23.93
C ARG A 13 -5.91 7.65 -23.85
N TYR A 14 -6.77 7.34 -24.82
CA TYR A 14 -8.16 7.80 -24.84
C TYR A 14 -9.14 6.86 -24.11
N LEU A 15 -8.87 5.55 -24.10
CA LEU A 15 -9.76 4.57 -23.46
C LEU A 15 -9.49 4.39 -21.97
N MET A 16 -8.22 4.43 -21.56
CA MET A 16 -7.82 4.19 -20.18
C MET A 16 -8.42 5.16 -19.15
N PRO A 17 -8.59 6.47 -19.43
CA PRO A 17 -9.27 7.37 -18.50
C PRO A 17 -10.68 6.91 -18.11
N ARG A 18 -11.45 6.38 -19.06
CA ARG A 18 -12.80 5.84 -18.78
C ARG A 18 -12.73 4.55 -17.94
N VAL A 19 -11.73 3.70 -18.19
CA VAL A 19 -11.51 2.48 -17.40
C VAL A 19 -11.13 2.83 -15.97
N PHE A 20 -10.21 3.77 -15.78
CA PHE A 20 -9.79 4.22 -14.46
C PHE A 20 -10.95 4.87 -13.70
N LEU A 21 -11.73 5.74 -14.36
CA LEU A 21 -12.91 6.34 -13.76
C LEU A 21 -13.89 5.26 -13.27
N ASN A 22 -14.21 4.25 -14.09
CA ASN A 22 -15.08 3.14 -13.68
C ASN A 22 -14.50 2.28 -12.53
N TRP A 23 -13.19 2.31 -12.29
CA TRP A 23 -12.56 1.63 -11.16
C TRP A 23 -12.51 2.49 -9.91
N SER A 24 -12.46 3.82 -10.04
CA SER A 24 -12.32 4.75 -8.91
C SER A 24 -13.64 5.42 -8.49
N ASP A 25 -14.67 5.37 -9.32
CA ASP A 25 -15.95 6.03 -9.07
C ASP A 25 -16.70 5.37 -7.91
N GLN A 26 -17.04 6.19 -6.93
CA GLN A 26 -17.69 5.75 -5.70
C GLN A 26 -19.11 5.23 -5.91
N ASP A 27 -19.92 5.90 -6.74
CA ASP A 27 -21.31 5.51 -6.95
C ASP A 27 -21.36 4.14 -7.63
N ILE A 28 -20.41 3.87 -8.53
CA ILE A 28 -20.26 2.56 -9.14
C ILE A 28 -19.87 1.50 -8.10
N VAL A 29 -19.00 1.81 -7.15
CA VAL A 29 -18.62 0.88 -6.06
C VAL A 29 -19.82 0.61 -5.14
N LEU A 30 -20.54 1.64 -4.71
CA LEU A 30 -21.71 1.50 -3.85
C LEU A 30 -22.81 0.68 -4.53
N LYS A 31 -23.11 0.94 -5.81
CA LYS A 31 -24.05 0.13 -6.59
C LYS A 31 -23.64 -1.34 -6.65
N LYS A 32 -22.35 -1.63 -6.85
CA LYS A 32 -21.84 -3.02 -6.84
C LYS A 32 -21.99 -3.67 -5.46
N ARG A 33 -21.79 -2.94 -4.37
CA ARG A 33 -22.05 -3.45 -3.01
C ARG A 33 -23.53 -3.82 -2.84
N GLU A 34 -24.45 -2.96 -3.27
CA GLU A 34 -25.89 -3.25 -3.22
C GLU A 34 -26.27 -4.47 -4.06
N GLU A 35 -25.72 -4.60 -5.28
CA GLU A 35 -25.92 -5.76 -6.14
C GLU A 35 -25.43 -7.05 -5.48
N LYS A 36 -24.24 -7.02 -4.87
CA LYS A 36 -23.66 -8.16 -4.14
C LYS A 36 -24.48 -8.54 -2.91
N GLU A 37 -24.95 -7.58 -2.13
CA GLU A 37 -25.83 -7.86 -0.99
C GLU A 37 -27.17 -8.46 -1.41
N LYS A 38 -27.75 -8.02 -2.54
CA LYS A 38 -28.97 -8.64 -3.11
C LYS A 38 -28.72 -10.08 -3.51
N ILE A 39 -27.60 -10.37 -4.16
CA ILE A 39 -27.20 -11.73 -4.55
C ILE A 39 -27.04 -12.62 -3.31
N ARG A 40 -26.24 -12.17 -2.32
CA ARG A 40 -26.03 -12.91 -1.07
C ARG A 40 -27.33 -13.25 -0.35
N LYS A 41 -28.25 -12.28 -0.21
CA LYS A 41 -29.57 -12.49 0.41
C LYS A 41 -30.41 -13.49 -0.38
N LYS A 42 -30.40 -13.42 -1.71
CA LYS A 42 -31.12 -14.36 -2.58
C LYS A 42 -30.59 -15.80 -2.44
N GLU A 43 -29.28 -15.95 -2.25
CA GLU A 43 -28.61 -17.24 -2.06
C GLU A 43 -28.74 -17.77 -0.62
N GLY A 44 -29.24 -16.96 0.33
CA GLY A 44 -29.32 -17.34 1.74
C GLY A 44 -27.96 -17.49 2.42
N ARG A 45 -26.89 -16.95 1.83
CA ARG A 45 -25.53 -17.06 2.37
C ARG A 45 -25.32 -16.17 3.60
N PRO A 46 -24.56 -16.65 4.61
CA PRO A 46 -24.11 -15.78 5.70
C PRO A 46 -23.15 -14.70 5.18
N HIS A 47 -22.79 -13.77 6.05
CA HIS A 47 -21.76 -12.78 5.74
C HIS A 47 -20.38 -13.43 5.84
N GLU A 48 -19.93 -14.06 4.76
CA GLU A 48 -18.64 -14.76 4.70
C GLU A 48 -17.49 -13.79 4.38
N VAL A 49 -16.47 -13.77 5.24
CA VAL A 49 -15.22 -13.04 5.03
C VAL A 49 -14.10 -14.05 4.85
N PHE A 50 -13.56 -14.17 3.63
CA PHE A 50 -12.38 -15.01 3.40
C PHE A 50 -11.14 -14.30 3.94
N TYR A 51 -10.29 -15.01 4.69
CA TYR A 51 -9.02 -14.50 5.17
C TYR A 51 -7.88 -15.38 4.70
N PHE A 52 -7.01 -14.84 3.84
CA PHE A 52 -5.85 -15.53 3.30
C PHE A 52 -4.66 -15.30 4.22
N HIS A 53 -4.25 -16.33 4.95
CA HIS A 53 -3.13 -16.29 5.89
C HIS A 53 -1.88 -16.91 5.26
N GLU A 54 -0.79 -16.14 5.26
CA GLU A 54 0.53 -16.59 4.77
C GLU A 54 1.51 -16.56 5.94
N LEU A 55 2.08 -17.71 6.31
CA LEU A 55 2.93 -17.82 7.51
C LEU A 55 4.26 -17.06 7.41
N LEU A 56 4.75 -16.81 6.19
CA LEU A 56 5.96 -16.03 5.91
C LEU A 56 5.69 -14.52 5.78
N ASP A 57 4.43 -14.10 5.71
CA ASP A 57 4.06 -12.70 5.63
C ASP A 57 4.00 -12.08 7.04
N PRO A 58 4.87 -11.11 7.36
CA PRO A 58 4.87 -10.50 8.70
C PRO A 58 3.59 -9.71 8.98
N TYR A 59 2.86 -9.23 7.97
CA TYR A 59 1.55 -8.60 8.19
C TYR A 59 0.47 -9.63 8.55
N SER A 60 0.60 -10.88 8.08
CA SER A 60 -0.27 -11.99 8.49
C SER A 60 -0.09 -12.30 9.96
N HIS A 61 1.12 -12.14 10.52
CA HIS A 61 1.37 -12.31 11.96
C HIS A 61 0.69 -11.25 12.83
N ILE A 62 0.77 -9.98 12.41
CA ILE A 62 0.04 -8.88 13.07
C ILE A 62 -1.46 -9.16 13.01
N THR A 63 -1.97 -9.51 11.83
CA THR A 63 -3.39 -9.73 11.63
C THR A 63 -3.89 -10.96 12.40
N ALA A 64 -3.12 -12.04 12.50
CA ALA A 64 -3.45 -13.22 13.29
C ALA A 64 -3.79 -12.88 14.74
N GLN A 65 -3.05 -11.95 15.36
CA GLN A 65 -3.31 -11.50 16.73
C GLN A 65 -4.61 -10.68 16.87
N LEU A 66 -5.14 -10.17 15.76
CA LEU A 66 -6.38 -9.39 15.72
C LEU A 66 -7.61 -10.23 15.32
N ILE A 67 -7.42 -11.42 14.72
CA ILE A 67 -8.51 -12.24 14.17
C ILE A 67 -9.58 -12.58 15.22
N ASN A 68 -9.18 -13.06 16.40
CA ASN A 68 -10.14 -13.44 17.43
C ASN A 68 -10.99 -12.25 17.91
N LYS A 69 -10.38 -11.08 18.06
CA LYS A 69 -11.08 -9.83 18.42
C LYS A 69 -12.01 -9.38 17.28
N PHE A 70 -11.58 -9.52 16.03
CA PHE A 70 -12.41 -9.23 14.87
C PHE A 70 -13.67 -10.10 14.83
N THR A 71 -13.54 -11.41 15.00
CA THR A 71 -14.71 -12.32 14.99
C THR A 71 -15.60 -12.17 16.22
N SER A 72 -15.08 -11.68 17.35
CA SER A 72 -15.90 -11.35 18.52
C SER A 72 -16.66 -10.04 18.38
N GLU A 73 -16.18 -9.09 17.57
CA GLU A 73 -16.80 -7.76 17.40
C GLU A 73 -17.78 -7.70 16.22
N TYR A 74 -17.66 -8.59 15.23
CA TYR A 74 -18.49 -8.59 14.02
C TYR A 74 -19.28 -9.89 13.84
N SER A 75 -20.53 -9.77 13.42
CA SER A 75 -21.43 -10.90 13.10
C SER A 75 -21.18 -11.40 11.68
N VAL A 76 -19.99 -11.97 11.46
CA VAL A 76 -19.54 -12.53 10.18
C VAL A 76 -19.05 -13.96 10.37
N GLU A 77 -19.08 -14.74 9.29
CA GLU A 77 -18.41 -16.04 9.23
C GLU A 77 -17.02 -15.83 8.61
N LEU A 78 -15.98 -15.88 9.44
CA LEU A 78 -14.61 -15.84 8.93
C LEU A 78 -14.23 -17.21 8.36
N VAL A 79 -13.78 -17.23 7.11
CA VAL A 79 -13.29 -18.43 6.42
C VAL A 79 -11.78 -18.30 6.26
N PRO A 80 -10.98 -18.83 7.20
CA PRO A 80 -9.53 -18.78 7.11
C PRO A 80 -9.00 -19.76 6.05
N LEU A 81 -8.03 -19.32 5.26
CA LEU A 81 -7.43 -20.06 4.16
C LEU A 81 -5.91 -19.89 4.24
N VAL A 82 -5.19 -20.97 4.53
CA VAL A 82 -3.72 -20.97 4.50
C VAL A 82 -3.25 -20.95 3.05
N VAL A 83 -2.39 -19.99 2.70
CA VAL A 83 -1.82 -19.82 1.36
C VAL A 83 -0.30 -19.71 1.43
N ASN A 84 0.38 -19.96 0.31
CA ASN A 84 1.81 -19.67 0.18
C ASN A 84 2.03 -18.24 -0.29
N GLU A 85 3.30 -17.94 -0.54
CA GLU A 85 3.77 -16.65 -1.04
C GLU A 85 2.98 -16.15 -2.26
N PRO A 86 2.93 -14.81 -2.46
CA PRO A 86 2.25 -14.23 -3.60
C PRO A 86 2.83 -14.73 -4.94
N PRO A 87 2.02 -14.82 -6.01
CA PRO A 87 2.53 -15.17 -7.32
C PRO A 87 3.66 -14.23 -7.76
N THR A 88 4.76 -14.77 -8.30
CA THR A 88 6.00 -14.02 -8.61
C THR A 88 5.77 -12.77 -9.48
N LYS A 89 4.79 -12.80 -10.38
CA LYS A 89 4.37 -11.65 -11.21
C LYS A 89 3.78 -10.45 -10.44
N THR A 90 3.50 -10.62 -9.14
CA THR A 90 2.86 -9.61 -8.29
C THR A 90 3.81 -8.93 -7.32
N VAL A 91 4.97 -9.53 -7.04
CA VAL A 91 5.99 -8.95 -6.17
C VAL A 91 7.16 -8.49 -7.03
N HIS A 92 7.55 -7.24 -6.83
CA HIS A 92 8.67 -6.65 -7.52
C HIS A 92 9.81 -6.45 -6.51
N GLU A 93 11.05 -6.70 -6.93
CA GLU A 93 12.22 -6.67 -6.04
C GLU A 93 12.04 -7.54 -4.78
N PRO A 94 11.79 -8.86 -4.90
CA PRO A 94 11.32 -9.70 -3.78
C PRO A 94 12.22 -9.68 -2.54
N SER A 95 13.54 -9.57 -2.72
CA SER A 95 14.48 -9.50 -1.60
C SER A 95 14.35 -8.19 -0.81
N LEU A 96 14.17 -7.05 -1.49
CA LEU A 96 13.90 -5.77 -0.82
C LEU A 96 12.51 -5.80 -0.18
N TYR A 97 11.53 -6.37 -0.89
CA TYR A 97 10.15 -6.53 -0.41
C TYR A 97 10.09 -7.24 0.93
N ARG A 98 10.68 -8.44 1.04
CA ARG A 98 10.64 -9.22 2.27
C ARG A 98 11.33 -8.50 3.44
N LYS A 99 12.52 -7.92 3.21
CA LYS A 99 13.25 -7.15 4.23
C LYS A 99 12.45 -5.95 4.73
N TYR A 100 11.82 -5.22 3.81
CA TYR A 100 10.99 -4.08 4.14
C TYR A 100 9.77 -4.50 4.96
N CYS A 101 9.00 -5.48 4.49
CA CYS A 101 7.77 -5.90 5.15
C CYS A 101 8.02 -6.36 6.58
N LEU A 102 9.12 -7.08 6.84
CA LEU A 102 9.49 -7.49 8.20
C LEU A 102 9.81 -6.29 9.09
N THR A 103 10.68 -5.40 8.60
CA THR A 103 11.08 -4.19 9.34
C THR A 103 9.87 -3.29 9.64
N ASP A 104 8.98 -3.15 8.65
CA ASP A 104 7.78 -2.34 8.76
C ASP A 104 6.75 -2.93 9.72
N ALA A 105 6.48 -4.24 9.62
CA ALA A 105 5.60 -4.94 10.54
C ALA A 105 6.04 -4.79 12.01
N ILE A 106 7.34 -4.96 12.29
CA ILE A 106 7.91 -4.76 13.63
C ILE A 106 7.64 -3.34 14.13
N ARG A 107 7.75 -2.33 13.25
CA ARG A 107 7.53 -0.92 13.62
C ARG A 107 6.07 -0.59 13.88
N ILE A 108 5.14 -1.17 13.12
CA ILE A 108 3.71 -0.85 13.25
C ILE A 108 3.00 -1.69 14.33
N ALA A 109 3.49 -2.90 14.64
CA ALA A 109 2.85 -3.82 15.58
C ALA A 109 2.48 -3.18 16.94
N PRO A 110 3.36 -2.40 17.63
CA PRO A 110 3.01 -1.76 18.89
C PRO A 110 1.83 -0.77 18.79
N PHE A 111 1.63 -0.14 17.63
CA PHE A 111 0.53 0.80 17.41
C PHE A 111 -0.82 0.09 17.32
N TYR A 112 -0.84 -1.22 17.02
CA TYR A 112 -2.03 -2.06 17.04
C TYR A 112 -2.17 -2.89 18.33
N GLU A 113 -1.32 -2.62 19.33
CA GLU A 113 -1.31 -3.36 20.60
C GLU A 113 -1.02 -4.86 20.44
N VAL A 114 -0.24 -5.21 19.42
CA VAL A 114 0.20 -6.59 19.17
C VAL A 114 1.71 -6.70 19.29
N GLU A 115 2.20 -7.90 19.56
CA GLU A 115 3.63 -8.16 19.76
C GLU A 115 4.29 -8.65 18.46
N PHE A 116 5.58 -8.32 18.29
CA PHE A 116 6.41 -8.86 17.21
C PHE A 116 7.83 -9.10 17.77
N SER A 117 8.14 -10.34 18.10
CA SER A 117 9.26 -10.65 19.03
C SER A 117 10.63 -10.83 18.35
N ARG A 118 10.69 -11.03 17.03
CA ARG A 118 11.92 -11.31 16.30
C ARG A 118 11.99 -10.59 14.96
N ASP A 119 13.21 -10.38 14.48
CA ASP A 119 13.55 -9.71 13.22
C ASP A 119 14.12 -10.66 12.16
N ASN A 120 13.93 -11.96 12.34
CA ASN A 120 14.37 -13.00 11.40
C ASN A 120 13.17 -13.69 10.77
N LEU A 121 13.30 -14.05 9.49
CA LEU A 121 12.28 -14.83 8.80
C LEU A 121 12.23 -16.26 9.36
N PRO A 122 11.02 -16.85 9.50
CA PRO A 122 10.88 -18.27 9.84
C PRO A 122 11.55 -19.17 8.79
N ASN A 123 12.04 -20.33 9.22
CA ASN A 123 12.59 -21.33 8.31
C ASN A 123 11.48 -22.24 7.72
N ASP A 124 11.77 -22.87 6.58
CA ASP A 124 10.81 -23.69 5.84
C ASP A 124 10.25 -24.88 6.64
N LYS A 125 11.04 -25.48 7.54
CA LYS A 125 10.61 -26.61 8.38
C LYS A 125 9.50 -26.17 9.34
N ILE A 126 9.69 -25.03 10.01
CA ILE A 126 8.73 -24.45 10.95
C ILE A 126 7.46 -24.02 10.22
N VAL A 127 7.60 -23.41 9.05
CA VAL A 127 6.46 -23.02 8.21
C VAL A 127 5.65 -24.24 7.79
N SER A 128 6.30 -25.27 7.23
CA SER A 128 5.64 -26.51 6.80
C SER A 128 4.89 -27.19 7.95
N LEU A 129 5.51 -27.26 9.13
CA LEU A 129 4.88 -27.83 10.31
C LEU A 129 3.61 -27.04 10.72
N ALA A 130 3.69 -25.71 10.78
CA ALA A 130 2.55 -24.88 11.10
C ALA A 130 1.45 -24.92 10.03
N GLN A 131 1.81 -25.02 8.75
CA GLN A 131 0.84 -25.22 7.66
C GLN A 131 0.02 -26.49 7.85
N ARG A 132 0.68 -27.61 8.20
CA ARG A 132 0.02 -28.89 8.47
C ARG A 132 -0.92 -28.82 9.66
N ILE A 133 -0.50 -28.12 10.72
CA ILE A 133 -1.35 -27.91 11.90
C ILE A 133 -2.55 -27.06 11.51
N LEU A 134 -2.35 -25.89 10.94
CA LEU A 134 -3.43 -24.95 10.60
C LEU A 134 -4.44 -25.51 9.60
N CYS A 135 -3.98 -26.22 8.56
CA CYS A 135 -4.89 -26.83 7.58
C CYS A 135 -5.73 -27.96 8.18
N SER A 136 -5.31 -28.54 9.32
CA SER A 136 -6.06 -29.59 10.01
C SER A 136 -7.12 -29.07 10.99
N LEU A 137 -7.17 -27.76 11.23
CA LEU A 137 -8.09 -27.15 12.19
C LEU A 137 -9.43 -26.83 11.53
N GLU A 138 -10.52 -27.06 12.27
CA GLU A 138 -11.82 -26.49 11.93
C GLU A 138 -11.81 -24.97 12.12
N LYS A 139 -12.78 -24.26 11.51
CA LYS A 139 -12.79 -22.78 11.46
C LYS A 139 -12.64 -22.11 12.84
N ASP A 140 -13.43 -22.52 13.83
CA ASP A 140 -13.40 -21.94 15.18
C ASP A 140 -12.09 -22.25 15.94
N GLU A 141 -11.55 -23.45 15.72
CA GLU A 141 -10.24 -23.82 16.28
C GLU A 141 -9.11 -23.03 15.61
N PHE A 142 -9.18 -22.81 14.30
CA PHE A 142 -8.24 -21.94 13.60
C PHE A 142 -8.26 -20.52 14.18
N ILE A 143 -9.45 -19.91 14.30
CA ILE A 143 -9.62 -18.54 14.80
C ILE A 143 -9.04 -18.39 16.22
N SER A 144 -9.26 -19.37 17.08
CA SER A 144 -8.76 -19.33 18.46
C SER A 144 -7.25 -19.59 18.57
N ARG A 145 -6.64 -20.35 17.64
CA ARG A 145 -5.23 -20.77 17.73
C ARG A 145 -4.27 -20.04 16.79
N ILE A 146 -4.76 -19.30 15.79
CA ILE A 146 -3.90 -18.69 14.77
C ILE A 146 -2.88 -17.70 15.35
N ALA A 147 -3.26 -16.93 16.37
CA ALA A 147 -2.35 -16.01 17.04
C ALA A 147 -1.19 -16.76 17.72
N GLU A 148 -1.49 -17.81 18.49
CA GLU A 148 -0.49 -18.64 19.16
C GLU A 148 0.43 -19.32 18.15
N ILE A 149 -0.13 -20.02 17.16
CA ILE A 149 0.65 -20.76 16.15
C ILE A 149 1.53 -19.80 15.35
N SER A 150 1.00 -18.63 14.96
CA SER A 150 1.79 -17.62 14.26
C SER A 150 2.94 -17.10 15.13
N SER A 151 2.71 -16.84 16.43
CA SER A 151 3.78 -16.48 17.37
C SER A 151 4.85 -17.58 17.51
N LEU A 152 4.46 -18.86 17.53
CA LEU A 152 5.43 -19.97 17.55
C LEU A 152 6.28 -20.02 16.28
N VAL A 153 5.69 -19.74 15.11
CA VAL A 153 6.39 -19.67 13.82
C VAL A 153 7.42 -18.53 13.83
N TRP A 154 7.00 -17.32 14.18
CA TRP A 154 7.90 -16.15 14.20
C TRP A 154 8.92 -16.18 15.34
N SER A 155 8.63 -16.88 16.44
CA SER A 155 9.63 -17.14 17.49
C SER A 155 10.57 -18.30 17.16
N GLY A 156 10.35 -19.02 16.06
CA GLY A 156 11.16 -20.17 15.68
C GLY A 156 11.06 -21.35 16.65
N ASN A 157 9.96 -21.46 17.41
CA ASN A 157 9.79 -22.46 18.45
C ASN A 157 9.24 -23.79 17.89
N GLU A 158 10.14 -24.55 17.27
CA GLU A 158 9.82 -25.84 16.64
C GLU A 158 9.26 -26.86 17.64
N LEU A 159 9.87 -27.00 18.83
CA LEU A 159 9.44 -27.96 19.85
C LEU A 159 8.00 -27.72 20.30
N ALA A 160 7.60 -26.45 20.45
CA ALA A 160 6.23 -26.12 20.80
C ALA A 160 5.25 -26.46 19.67
N LEU A 161 5.61 -26.21 18.40
CA LEU A 161 4.79 -26.61 17.26
C LEU A 161 4.67 -28.14 17.14
N GLU A 162 5.75 -28.88 17.37
CA GLU A 162 5.74 -30.34 17.37
C GLU A 162 4.79 -30.90 18.44
N ALA A 163 4.72 -30.25 19.60
CA ALA A 163 3.77 -30.62 20.66
C ALA A 163 2.30 -30.37 20.29
N LEU A 164 2.02 -29.54 19.28
CA LEU A 164 0.66 -29.31 18.77
C LEU A 164 0.21 -30.36 17.74
N ILE A 165 1.11 -31.25 17.28
CA ILE A 165 0.78 -32.31 16.34
C ILE A 165 -0.14 -33.33 17.03
N THR A 166 -1.20 -33.72 16.33
CA THR A 166 -2.12 -34.76 16.78
C THR A 166 -2.32 -35.79 15.67
N ALA A 167 -3.06 -36.86 15.96
CA ALA A 167 -3.47 -37.83 14.94
C ALA A 167 -4.34 -37.22 13.82
N LYS A 168 -4.92 -36.03 14.02
CA LYS A 168 -5.68 -35.29 13.01
C LYS A 168 -4.82 -34.40 12.13
N THR A 169 -3.58 -34.14 12.51
CA THR A 169 -2.67 -33.26 11.76
C THR A 169 -2.42 -33.86 10.37
N MET A 170 -2.60 -33.02 9.34
CA MET A 170 -2.53 -33.47 7.96
C MET A 170 -1.13 -33.95 7.57
N SER A 171 -1.08 -34.87 6.60
CA SER A 171 0.18 -35.20 5.92
C SER A 171 0.66 -34.02 5.08
N GLU A 172 1.92 -34.03 4.69
CA GLU A 172 2.49 -32.99 3.81
C GLU A 172 1.73 -32.92 2.48
N GLU A 173 1.45 -34.08 1.84
CA GLU A 173 0.75 -34.14 0.55
C GLU A 173 -0.67 -33.56 0.61
N THR A 174 -1.45 -33.93 1.64
CA THR A 174 -2.81 -33.41 1.79
C THR A 174 -2.80 -31.92 2.14
N THR A 175 -1.80 -31.47 2.89
CA THR A 175 -1.60 -30.04 3.19
C THR A 175 -1.30 -29.24 1.93
N LEU A 176 -0.40 -29.73 1.07
CA LEU A 176 -0.10 -29.08 -0.21
C LEU A 176 -1.33 -28.99 -1.11
N THR A 177 -2.13 -30.06 -1.17
CA THR A 177 -3.39 -30.08 -1.93
C THR A 177 -4.39 -29.05 -1.38
N THR A 178 -4.51 -28.96 -0.05
CA THR A 178 -5.39 -27.98 0.62
C THR A 178 -4.96 -26.56 0.34
N ILE A 179 -3.66 -26.27 0.45
CA ILE A 179 -3.11 -24.95 0.14
C ILE A 179 -3.35 -24.60 -1.35
N SER A 180 -3.14 -25.54 -2.28
CA SER A 180 -3.42 -25.32 -3.70
C SER A 180 -4.89 -24.92 -3.93
N ASN A 181 -5.85 -25.62 -3.30
CA ASN A 181 -7.27 -25.26 -3.39
C ASN A 181 -7.57 -23.88 -2.77
N ASN A 182 -6.91 -23.54 -1.67
CA ASN A 182 -7.02 -22.21 -1.05
C ASN A 182 -6.48 -21.12 -1.97
N GLU A 183 -5.41 -21.41 -2.72
CA GLU A 183 -4.83 -20.50 -3.70
C GLU A 183 -5.71 -20.35 -4.95
N ASP A 184 -6.41 -21.40 -5.38
CA ASP A 184 -7.45 -21.29 -6.40
C ASP A 184 -8.57 -20.33 -5.95
N LYS A 185 -8.96 -20.41 -4.66
CA LYS A 185 -9.92 -19.45 -4.09
C LYS A 185 -9.35 -18.02 -4.03
N ARG A 186 -8.07 -17.86 -3.68
CA ARG A 186 -7.36 -16.58 -3.70
C ARG A 186 -7.41 -15.95 -5.09
N ASP A 187 -7.14 -16.75 -6.12
CA ASP A 187 -7.15 -16.34 -7.51
C ASP A 187 -8.58 -16.02 -8.01
N GLU A 188 -9.59 -16.81 -7.61
CA GLU A 188 -11.02 -16.60 -7.94
C GLU A 188 -11.50 -15.22 -7.47
N VAL A 189 -11.14 -14.82 -6.25
CA VAL A 189 -11.49 -13.50 -5.69
C VAL A 189 -10.49 -12.41 -6.08
N GLU A 190 -9.51 -12.74 -6.92
CA GLU A 190 -8.47 -11.86 -7.44
C GLU A 190 -7.57 -11.26 -6.36
N ALA A 191 -7.51 -11.90 -5.19
CA ALA A 191 -6.51 -11.65 -4.17
C ALA A 191 -5.14 -12.17 -4.65
N TYR A 192 -4.07 -11.72 -4.01
CA TYR A 192 -2.72 -12.15 -4.39
C TYR A 192 -1.70 -12.10 -3.26
N MET A 193 -1.91 -11.25 -2.25
CA MET A 193 -1.05 -11.20 -1.06
C MET A 193 -1.61 -12.05 0.08
N GLY A 194 -0.72 -12.51 0.96
CA GLY A 194 -1.08 -12.89 2.32
C GLY A 194 -1.76 -11.75 3.08
N SER A 195 -2.22 -12.08 4.29
CA SER A 195 -2.93 -11.20 5.21
C SER A 195 -4.18 -10.54 4.64
N THR A 196 -4.74 -11.02 3.54
CA THR A 196 -5.81 -10.33 2.82
C THR A 196 -7.18 -10.85 3.23
N PHE A 197 -8.09 -9.93 3.55
CA PHE A 197 -9.51 -10.23 3.67
C PHE A 197 -10.21 -9.99 2.33
N SER A 198 -11.15 -10.88 1.96
CA SER A 198 -12.04 -10.70 0.82
C SER A 198 -13.49 -10.78 1.29
N TYR A 199 -14.28 -9.76 0.95
CA TYR A 199 -15.69 -9.68 1.31
C TYR A 199 -16.51 -9.11 0.15
N GLU A 200 -17.41 -9.94 -0.39
CA GLU A 200 -18.43 -9.56 -1.38
C GLU A 200 -17.87 -8.68 -2.52
N GLY A 201 -16.74 -9.11 -3.12
CA GLY A 201 -16.12 -8.50 -4.30
C GLY A 201 -15.09 -7.39 -4.03
N GLU A 202 -14.74 -7.14 -2.77
CA GLU A 202 -13.69 -6.20 -2.37
C GLU A 202 -12.60 -6.88 -1.54
N LEU A 203 -11.38 -6.37 -1.65
CA LEU A 203 -10.21 -6.86 -0.95
C LEU A 203 -9.72 -5.83 0.06
N TYR A 204 -9.31 -6.29 1.23
CA TYR A 204 -8.81 -5.48 2.33
C TYR A 204 -7.50 -6.10 2.81
N TRP A 205 -6.39 -5.45 2.50
CA TRP A 205 -5.07 -6.00 2.76
C TRP A 205 -4.64 -5.70 4.18
N GLY A 206 -4.54 -6.76 4.98
CA GLY A 206 -4.00 -6.76 6.33
C GLY A 206 -4.66 -5.75 7.25
N VAL A 207 -3.92 -5.42 8.31
CA VAL A 207 -4.34 -4.42 9.28
C VAL A 207 -4.51 -3.03 8.65
N ASP A 208 -3.77 -2.74 7.56
CA ASP A 208 -3.74 -1.43 6.90
C ASP A 208 -5.01 -1.06 6.14
N ARG A 209 -5.88 -2.03 5.83
CA ARG A 209 -7.20 -1.82 5.22
C ARG A 209 -8.33 -2.48 6.00
N LEU A 210 -8.04 -3.04 7.17
CA LEU A 210 -9.04 -3.66 8.03
C LEU A 210 -10.11 -2.63 8.45
N ASP A 211 -9.72 -1.37 8.65
CA ASP A 211 -10.65 -0.29 8.92
C ASP A 211 -11.74 -0.14 7.84
N HIS A 212 -11.39 -0.24 6.55
CA HIS A 212 -12.38 -0.19 5.46
C HIS A 212 -13.36 -1.36 5.49
N LEU A 213 -12.90 -2.55 5.88
CA LEU A 213 -13.78 -3.70 6.07
C LEU A 213 -14.71 -3.45 7.25
N GLU A 214 -14.16 -3.01 8.38
CA GLU A 214 -14.91 -2.70 9.59
C GLU A 214 -15.98 -1.63 9.39
N HIS A 215 -15.68 -0.55 8.66
CA HIS A 215 -16.68 0.45 8.29
C HIS A 215 -17.80 -0.17 7.44
N ARG A 216 -17.45 -0.97 6.42
CA ARG A 216 -18.46 -1.62 5.57
C ARG A 216 -19.35 -2.58 6.39
N LEU A 217 -18.77 -3.35 7.30
CA LEU A 217 -19.52 -4.27 8.15
C LEU A 217 -20.40 -3.52 9.16
N LYS A 218 -19.92 -2.39 9.69
CA LYS A 218 -20.72 -1.49 10.52
C LYS A 218 -21.91 -0.92 9.76
N ASP A 219 -21.71 -0.43 8.53
CA ASP A 219 -22.78 0.10 7.67
C ASP A 219 -23.86 -0.96 7.34
N LEU A 220 -23.48 -2.25 7.37
CA LEU A 220 -24.40 -3.38 7.20
C LEU A 220 -25.10 -3.81 8.51
N GLY A 221 -24.82 -3.14 9.64
CA GLY A 221 -25.37 -3.48 10.95
C GLY A 221 -24.76 -4.75 11.57
N LEU A 222 -23.56 -5.15 11.16
CA LEU A 222 -22.92 -6.40 11.61
C LEU A 222 -22.01 -6.20 12.81
N LYS A 223 -21.69 -4.97 13.17
CA LYS A 223 -20.90 -4.68 14.37
C LYS A 223 -21.76 -4.94 15.61
N ARG A 224 -21.29 -5.81 16.51
CA ARG A 224 -22.05 -6.26 17.69
C ARG A 224 -22.16 -5.18 18.76
N ASN A 225 -21.13 -4.37 18.93
CA ASN A 225 -21.10 -3.24 19.84
C ASN A 225 -20.76 -1.96 19.07
N GLU A 226 -21.73 -1.05 18.92
CA GLU A 226 -21.50 0.19 18.15
C GLU A 226 -20.51 1.13 18.85
N ASP A 227 -20.47 1.11 20.19
CA ASP A 227 -19.67 2.00 21.04
C ASP A 227 -18.20 1.56 21.15
N SER A 228 -17.88 0.30 20.81
CA SER A 228 -16.50 -0.19 20.84
C SER A 228 -15.64 0.53 19.79
N ASN A 229 -14.33 0.62 20.02
CA ASN A 229 -13.43 1.08 18.96
C ASN A 229 -13.28 0.01 17.87
N TYR A 230 -12.93 0.42 16.65
CA TYR A 230 -12.50 -0.51 15.61
C TYR A 230 -11.29 -1.35 16.08
N VAL A 231 -11.26 -2.61 15.68
CA VAL A 231 -10.16 -3.56 15.93
C VAL A 231 -8.86 -3.04 15.33
N SER A 232 -8.94 -2.41 14.16
CA SER A 232 -7.82 -1.75 13.47
C SER A 232 -7.45 -0.37 14.02
N LYS A 233 -8.08 0.11 15.12
CA LYS A 233 -7.75 1.43 15.67
C LYS A 233 -6.32 1.42 16.21
N ARG A 234 -5.49 2.30 15.66
CA ARG A 234 -4.12 2.52 16.13
C ARG A 234 -4.09 3.39 17.39
N LYS A 235 -3.12 3.12 18.26
CA LYS A 235 -2.62 4.09 19.24
C LYS A 235 -2.02 5.29 18.51
N LYS A 236 -2.18 6.48 19.08
CA LYS A 236 -1.56 7.71 18.60
C LYS A 236 -0.80 8.34 19.76
N THR A 237 0.42 8.79 19.52
CA THR A 237 1.15 9.55 20.54
C THR A 237 0.60 10.98 20.58
N ASN A 238 0.27 11.45 21.77
CA ASN A 238 -0.10 12.86 21.97
C ASN A 238 1.16 13.71 21.86
N THR A 239 1.07 14.82 21.14
CA THR A 239 2.14 15.81 21.06
C THR A 239 2.01 16.81 22.20
N SER A 240 3.12 17.09 22.87
CA SER A 240 3.29 18.27 23.72
C SER A 240 4.60 18.94 23.32
N ASP A 241 4.57 20.26 23.19
CA ASP A 241 5.77 21.11 23.03
C ASP A 241 6.61 20.86 21.76
N ILE A 242 6.02 21.09 20.58
CA ILE A 242 6.77 21.11 19.31
C ILE A 242 7.78 22.29 19.34
N PRO A 243 9.08 22.06 19.11
CA PRO A 243 10.07 23.13 19.12
C PRO A 243 9.86 24.08 17.91
N ASN A 244 10.41 25.29 18.00
CA ASN A 244 10.29 26.28 16.91
C ASN A 244 11.13 25.93 15.68
N GLN A 245 12.22 25.16 15.84
CA GLN A 245 13.17 24.83 14.79
C GLN A 245 13.70 23.41 14.96
N SER A 246 14.03 22.75 13.85
CA SER A 246 14.77 21.48 13.87
C SER A 246 15.66 21.37 12.63
N ASN A 247 16.67 20.49 12.70
CA ASN A 247 17.51 20.12 11.55
C ASN A 247 17.00 18.87 10.84
N ILE A 248 15.78 18.43 11.13
CA ILE A 248 15.21 17.22 10.57
C ILE A 248 14.78 17.50 9.13
N GLU A 249 15.21 16.64 8.22
CA GLU A 249 14.79 16.68 6.82
C GLU A 249 13.92 15.46 6.49
N LEU A 250 12.79 15.69 5.82
CA LEU A 250 11.95 14.66 5.25
C LEU A 250 12.20 14.57 3.74
N GLU A 251 12.95 13.55 3.34
CA GLU A 251 13.14 13.23 1.93
C GLU A 251 11.90 12.50 1.41
N PHE A 252 11.20 13.13 0.46
CA PHE A 252 10.00 12.61 -0.18
C PHE A 252 10.33 12.11 -1.58
N TYR A 253 10.01 10.84 -1.86
CA TYR A 253 10.27 10.19 -3.14
C TYR A 253 8.97 9.95 -3.92
N PRO A 254 8.51 10.94 -4.71
CA PRO A 254 7.34 10.81 -5.58
C PRO A 254 7.67 10.15 -6.92
N SER A 255 6.64 9.64 -7.60
CA SER A 255 6.71 9.32 -9.02
C SER A 255 5.45 9.75 -9.77
N LEU A 256 5.62 10.30 -10.98
CA LEU A 256 4.55 10.91 -11.75
C LEU A 256 3.45 9.93 -12.20
N ASN A 257 3.68 8.62 -12.09
CA ASN A 257 2.67 7.60 -12.41
C ASN A 257 2.20 6.80 -11.18
N SER A 258 2.42 7.29 -9.95
CA SER A 258 1.95 6.62 -8.74
C SER A 258 0.64 7.22 -8.24
N PRO A 259 -0.49 6.49 -8.32
CA PRO A 259 -1.76 6.98 -7.79
C PRO A 259 -1.69 7.23 -6.27
N TYR A 260 -0.94 6.42 -5.52
CA TYR A 260 -0.69 6.64 -4.09
C TYR A 260 0.14 7.89 -3.80
N THR A 261 1.09 8.26 -4.68
CA THR A 261 1.80 9.55 -4.57
C THR A 261 0.84 10.71 -4.77
N SER A 262 -0.15 10.59 -5.68
CA SER A 262 -1.14 11.65 -5.90
C SER A 262 -1.94 11.94 -4.64
N ILE A 263 -2.34 10.92 -3.88
CA ILE A 263 -3.21 11.08 -2.70
C ILE A 263 -2.45 11.32 -1.39
N SER A 264 -1.12 11.43 -1.45
CA SER A 264 -0.30 11.75 -0.27
C SER A 264 0.02 13.24 -0.14
N LEU A 265 -0.12 14.02 -1.21
CA LEU A 265 0.44 15.38 -1.33
C LEU A 265 -0.03 16.32 -0.21
N GLU A 266 -1.33 16.36 0.07
CA GLU A 266 -1.93 17.22 1.10
C GLU A 266 -1.43 16.87 2.50
N ARG A 267 -1.29 15.58 2.79
CA ARG A 267 -0.79 15.13 4.11
C ARG A 267 0.70 15.40 4.28
N ILE A 268 1.47 15.39 3.19
CA ILE A 268 2.87 15.79 3.20
C ILE A 268 3.00 17.30 3.45
N LYS A 269 2.17 18.12 2.78
CA LYS A 269 2.06 19.56 3.07
C LYS A 269 1.70 19.83 4.53
N LEU A 270 0.75 19.06 5.06
CA LEU A 270 0.34 19.17 6.46
C LEU A 270 1.50 18.90 7.42
N ILE A 271 2.31 17.86 7.17
CA ILE A 271 3.51 17.59 7.98
C ILE A 271 4.45 18.80 8.01
N GLN A 272 4.73 19.42 6.86
CA GLN A 272 5.61 20.59 6.78
C GLN A 272 5.05 21.81 7.53
N SER A 273 3.73 21.99 7.54
CA SER A 273 3.09 23.08 8.29
C SER A 273 2.99 22.82 9.79
N THR A 274 2.95 21.55 10.20
CA THR A 274 2.75 21.14 11.60
C THR A 274 4.08 21.04 12.35
N TYR A 275 5.15 20.58 11.69
CA TYR A 275 6.44 20.32 12.31
C TYR A 275 7.53 21.19 11.69
N PRO A 276 8.53 21.64 12.47
CA PRO A 276 9.63 22.49 11.98
C PRO A 276 10.66 21.70 11.18
N ILE A 277 10.23 20.98 10.15
CA ILE A 277 11.07 20.11 9.31
C ILE A 277 11.13 20.64 7.88
N LYS A 278 12.22 20.32 7.18
CA LYS A 278 12.38 20.66 5.77
C LYS A 278 12.01 19.48 4.88
N ILE A 279 11.17 19.71 3.87
CA ILE A 279 10.88 18.68 2.86
C ILE A 279 11.90 18.78 1.71
N ILE A 280 12.52 17.66 1.38
CA ILE A 280 13.41 17.52 0.23
C ILE A 280 12.72 16.62 -0.80
N THR A 281 12.40 17.16 -1.99
CA THR A 281 11.70 16.39 -3.02
C THR A 281 12.70 15.66 -3.90
N LYS A 282 12.62 14.32 -3.91
CA LYS A 282 13.54 13.44 -4.63
C LYS A 282 12.78 12.51 -5.56
N PRO A 283 12.26 13.02 -6.70
CA PRO A 283 11.47 12.19 -7.61
C PRO A 283 12.28 11.01 -8.12
N VAL A 284 11.56 9.94 -8.46
CA VAL A 284 12.10 8.74 -9.11
C VAL A 284 11.25 8.35 -10.31
N LEU A 285 11.90 7.77 -11.32
CA LEU A 285 11.24 7.39 -12.57
C LEU A 285 10.21 6.26 -12.33
N PRO A 286 9.02 6.30 -12.98
CA PRO A 286 8.00 5.27 -12.83
C PRO A 286 8.50 3.85 -13.05
N MET A 287 8.07 2.92 -12.19
CA MET A 287 8.42 1.49 -12.27
C MET A 287 8.12 0.88 -13.65
N LEU A 288 6.99 1.24 -14.26
CA LEU A 288 6.56 0.73 -15.57
C LEU A 288 7.47 1.19 -16.72
N MET A 289 8.24 2.26 -16.53
CA MET A 289 9.26 2.70 -17.48
C MET A 289 10.59 1.94 -17.30
N ARG A 290 10.62 0.94 -16.41
CA ARG A 290 11.76 0.07 -16.10
C ARG A 290 11.50 -1.40 -16.49
N ASN A 291 10.75 -1.63 -17.57
CA ASN A 291 10.40 -2.97 -18.12
C ASN A 291 9.59 -3.89 -17.19
N MET A 292 8.77 -3.32 -16.30
CA MET A 292 7.94 -4.06 -15.35
C MET A 292 6.51 -4.21 -15.88
N THR A 293 5.87 -5.37 -15.65
CA THR A 293 4.46 -5.60 -16.01
C THR A 293 3.60 -5.76 -14.75
N ILE A 294 2.39 -5.20 -14.77
CA ILE A 294 1.43 -5.30 -13.66
C ILE A 294 0.20 -6.05 -14.17
N PRO A 295 -0.16 -7.19 -13.56
CA PRO A 295 -1.39 -7.91 -13.91
C PRO A 295 -2.64 -7.04 -13.75
N ARG A 296 -3.64 -7.26 -14.59
CA ARG A 296 -4.86 -6.42 -14.63
C ARG A 296 -5.61 -6.38 -13.29
N TYR A 297 -5.70 -7.50 -12.58
CA TYR A 297 -6.37 -7.56 -11.28
C TYR A 297 -5.64 -6.70 -10.23
N LYS A 298 -4.30 -6.74 -10.21
CA LYS A 298 -3.46 -5.89 -9.36
C LYS A 298 -3.63 -4.41 -9.71
N ALA A 299 -3.65 -4.05 -11.00
CA ALA A 299 -3.90 -2.67 -11.42
C ALA A 299 -5.31 -2.19 -10.99
N ARG A 300 -6.33 -3.03 -11.13
CA ARG A 300 -7.70 -2.72 -10.69
C ARG A 300 -7.78 -2.54 -9.17
N TYR A 301 -7.10 -3.40 -8.39
CA TYR A 301 -7.00 -3.26 -6.94
C TYR A 301 -6.35 -1.93 -6.57
N ILE A 302 -5.17 -1.60 -7.13
CA ILE A 302 -4.45 -0.35 -6.84
C ILE A 302 -5.34 0.89 -7.06
N PHE A 303 -6.06 0.96 -8.18
CA PHE A 303 -6.92 2.12 -8.47
C PHE A 303 -8.14 2.19 -7.55
N ARG A 304 -8.80 1.07 -7.27
CA ARG A 304 -9.93 1.00 -6.32
C ARG A 304 -9.48 1.38 -4.92
N ASP A 305 -8.35 0.83 -4.49
CA ASP A 305 -7.76 1.08 -3.18
C ASP A 305 -7.33 2.55 -3.04
N THR A 306 -6.66 3.10 -4.06
CA THR A 306 -6.32 4.53 -4.06
C THR A 306 -7.58 5.38 -3.95
N ALA A 307 -8.65 5.07 -4.67
CA ALA A 307 -9.87 5.86 -4.64
C ALA A 307 -10.55 5.86 -3.26
N ARG A 308 -10.63 4.70 -2.59
CA ARG A 308 -11.20 4.63 -1.22
C ARG A 308 -10.30 5.34 -0.20
N GLU A 309 -8.97 5.26 -0.34
CA GLU A 309 -8.04 6.00 0.51
C GLU A 309 -8.12 7.50 0.25
N ALA A 310 -8.25 7.93 -1.01
CA ALA A 310 -8.47 9.32 -1.37
C ALA A 310 -9.72 9.88 -0.67
N LYS A 311 -10.83 9.13 -0.72
CA LYS A 311 -12.07 9.50 -0.01
C LYS A 311 -11.85 9.65 1.49
N LYS A 312 -11.16 8.69 2.13
CA LYS A 312 -10.89 8.71 3.57
C LYS A 312 -10.19 10.00 4.01
N TYR A 313 -9.33 10.56 3.16
CA TYR A 313 -8.60 11.80 3.43
C TYR A 313 -9.17 13.04 2.71
N ASP A 314 -10.39 12.95 2.17
CA ASP A 314 -11.06 14.03 1.41
C ASP A 314 -10.23 14.58 0.25
N VAL A 315 -9.55 13.70 -0.47
CA VAL A 315 -8.72 14.03 -1.63
C VAL A 315 -9.46 13.69 -2.93
N PRO A 316 -9.62 14.63 -3.88
CA PRO A 316 -10.17 14.32 -5.19
C PRO A 316 -9.32 13.29 -5.95
N PHE A 317 -9.97 12.30 -6.58
CA PHE A 317 -9.29 11.28 -7.38
C PHE A 317 -10.23 10.71 -8.45
N GLY A 318 -9.68 10.20 -9.56
CA GLY A 318 -10.42 9.34 -10.50
C GLY A 318 -10.54 9.86 -11.94
N LYS A 319 -10.32 11.16 -12.16
CA LYS A 319 -10.13 11.73 -13.51
C LYS A 319 -8.67 11.58 -13.92
N VAL A 320 -8.29 10.36 -14.28
CA VAL A 320 -6.88 9.99 -14.48
C VAL A 320 -6.51 9.93 -15.96
N ILE A 321 -5.45 10.63 -16.34
CA ILE A 321 -4.67 10.37 -17.54
C ILE A 321 -3.26 9.96 -17.12
N SER A 322 -2.80 8.79 -17.57
CA SER A 322 -1.46 8.31 -17.21
C SER A 322 -0.40 9.15 -17.94
N PRO A 323 0.61 9.71 -17.24
CA PRO A 323 1.66 10.50 -17.88
C PRO A 323 2.84 9.66 -18.38
N LEU A 324 2.74 8.33 -18.43
CA LEU A 324 3.86 7.44 -18.80
C LEU A 324 4.49 7.78 -20.16
N GLY A 325 5.80 7.59 -20.24
CA GLY A 325 6.59 7.83 -21.44
C GLY A 325 6.92 9.31 -21.60
N LYS A 326 6.77 9.83 -22.83
CA LYS A 326 7.21 11.17 -23.19
C LYS A 326 6.61 12.30 -22.31
N PRO A 327 5.33 12.28 -21.89
CA PRO A 327 4.81 13.32 -20.98
C PRO A 327 5.58 13.41 -19.65
N ALA A 328 5.83 12.27 -18.99
CA ALA A 328 6.63 12.24 -17.77
C ALA A 328 8.09 12.66 -18.02
N GLU A 329 8.73 12.20 -19.10
CA GLU A 329 10.11 12.61 -19.44
C GLU A 329 10.23 14.13 -19.62
N ARG A 330 9.27 14.73 -20.33
CA ARG A 330 9.20 16.19 -20.52
C ARG A 330 9.05 16.91 -19.18
N ALA A 331 8.10 16.48 -18.36
CA ALA A 331 7.88 17.06 -17.04
C ALA A 331 9.12 16.93 -16.14
N TYR A 332 9.78 15.75 -16.12
CA TYR A 332 11.00 15.54 -15.34
C TYR A 332 12.20 16.33 -15.84
N SER A 333 12.30 16.61 -17.14
CA SER A 333 13.42 17.41 -17.67
C SER A 333 13.52 18.82 -17.09
N LEU A 334 12.39 19.38 -16.66
CA LEU A 334 12.34 20.68 -15.98
C LEU A 334 12.64 20.58 -14.48
N PHE A 335 12.45 19.41 -13.86
CA PHE A 335 12.50 19.27 -12.40
C PHE A 335 13.81 19.78 -11.77
N PRO A 336 15.02 19.41 -12.26
CA PRO A 336 16.27 19.87 -11.65
C PRO A 336 16.37 21.39 -11.55
N TRP A 337 15.94 22.10 -12.60
CA TRP A 337 15.98 23.55 -12.62
C TRP A 337 14.89 24.16 -11.73
N VAL A 338 13.67 23.63 -11.78
CA VAL A 338 12.56 24.09 -10.94
C VAL A 338 12.85 23.88 -9.44
N ASP A 339 13.49 22.77 -9.08
CA ASP A 339 13.91 22.48 -7.71
C ASP A 339 15.02 23.43 -7.22
N GLN A 340 15.98 23.79 -8.08
CA GLN A 340 16.98 24.84 -7.78
C GLN A 340 16.34 26.21 -7.51
N GLN A 341 15.16 26.48 -8.06
CA GLN A 341 14.38 27.70 -7.77
C GLN A 341 13.52 27.58 -6.51
N GLY A 342 13.60 26.47 -5.76
CA GLY A 342 12.81 26.22 -4.55
C GLY A 342 11.37 25.77 -4.79
N GLN A 343 11.00 25.45 -6.04
CA GLN A 343 9.62 25.11 -6.43
C GLN A 343 9.41 23.62 -6.72
N GLY A 344 10.40 22.75 -6.48
CA GLY A 344 10.36 21.35 -6.88
C GLY A 344 9.18 20.56 -6.27
N PHE A 345 8.87 20.79 -4.99
CA PHE A 345 7.74 20.13 -4.34
C PHE A 345 6.38 20.55 -4.95
N GLU A 346 6.16 21.86 -5.12
CA GLU A 346 4.90 22.37 -5.68
C GLU A 346 4.74 21.97 -7.15
N TYR A 347 5.83 21.98 -7.92
CA TYR A 347 5.85 21.50 -9.30
C TYR A 347 5.38 20.04 -9.41
N ILE A 348 5.93 19.13 -8.60
CA ILE A 348 5.47 17.73 -8.56
C ILE A 348 4.01 17.66 -8.13
N CYS A 349 3.57 18.43 -7.13
CA CYS A 349 2.19 18.45 -6.69
C CYS A 349 1.23 18.79 -7.85
N ARG A 350 1.52 19.88 -8.57
CA ARG A 350 0.70 20.36 -9.69
C ARG A 350 0.61 19.31 -10.82
N LEU A 351 1.74 18.71 -11.21
CA LEU A 351 1.76 17.65 -12.23
C LEU A 351 0.90 16.43 -11.85
N MET A 352 0.99 16.01 -10.58
CA MET A 352 0.23 14.88 -10.06
C MET A 352 -1.28 15.18 -9.97
N ILE A 353 -1.64 16.39 -9.55
CA ILE A 353 -3.04 16.85 -9.52
C ILE A 353 -3.61 16.84 -10.94
N SER A 354 -2.89 17.43 -11.90
CA SER A 354 -3.30 17.47 -13.30
C SER A 354 -3.49 16.07 -13.89
N SER A 355 -2.56 15.15 -13.64
CA SER A 355 -2.63 13.79 -14.16
C SER A 355 -3.73 12.93 -13.52
N PHE A 356 -3.91 12.99 -12.20
CA PHE A 356 -4.78 12.03 -11.47
C PHE A 356 -6.14 12.58 -11.06
N ARG A 357 -6.35 13.90 -11.16
CA ARG A 357 -7.56 14.58 -10.64
C ARG A 357 -8.25 15.47 -11.67
N LYS A 358 -7.53 15.91 -12.70
CA LYS A 358 -8.08 16.77 -13.77
C LYS A 358 -8.04 16.14 -15.16
N ALA A 359 -7.34 15.01 -15.34
CA ALA A 359 -7.11 14.36 -16.62
C ALA A 359 -6.42 15.27 -17.66
N GLU A 360 -5.49 16.12 -17.21
CA GLU A 360 -4.71 17.04 -18.05
C GLU A 360 -3.40 16.40 -18.52
N ASP A 361 -3.03 16.61 -19.79
CA ASP A 361 -1.77 16.11 -20.36
C ASP A 361 -0.58 16.99 -19.96
N ILE A 362 0.17 16.52 -18.96
CA ILE A 362 1.36 17.22 -18.45
C ILE A 362 2.54 17.30 -19.44
N GLY A 363 2.45 16.63 -20.59
CA GLY A 363 3.49 16.66 -21.62
C GLY A 363 3.37 17.83 -22.60
N VAL A 364 2.26 18.57 -22.60
CA VAL A 364 1.99 19.61 -23.60
C VAL A 364 2.68 20.93 -23.25
N ASN A 365 3.25 21.60 -24.25
CA ASN A 365 3.96 22.87 -24.06
C ASN A 365 3.11 23.97 -23.42
N SER A 366 1.86 24.13 -23.86
CA SER A 366 0.98 25.15 -23.30
C SER A 366 0.73 24.93 -21.81
N TYR A 367 0.50 23.67 -21.41
CA TYR A 367 0.34 23.29 -20.00
C TYR A 367 1.62 23.54 -19.21
N LEU A 368 2.78 23.09 -19.71
CA LEU A 368 4.06 23.28 -19.00
C LEU A 368 4.42 24.76 -18.86
N LYS A 369 4.11 25.56 -19.89
CA LYS A 369 4.28 27.02 -19.83
C LYS A 369 3.43 27.64 -18.73
N GLU A 370 2.12 27.38 -18.74
CA GLU A 370 1.19 27.89 -17.74
C GLU A 370 1.62 27.49 -16.33
N LEU A 371 2.00 26.22 -16.13
CA LEU A 371 2.50 25.73 -14.85
C LEU A 371 3.76 26.46 -14.37
N ILE A 372 4.73 26.71 -15.26
CA ILE A 372 5.99 27.38 -14.90
C ILE A 372 5.72 28.85 -14.55
N GLU A 373 4.89 29.53 -15.32
CA GLU A 373 4.49 30.92 -15.06
C GLU A 373 3.69 31.03 -13.74
N ASP A 374 2.79 30.08 -13.45
CA ASP A 374 2.05 30.00 -12.19
C ASP A 374 2.94 29.79 -10.96
N LEU A 375 4.09 29.13 -11.12
CA LEU A 375 5.11 28.98 -10.06
C LEU A 375 5.97 30.24 -9.89
N GLY A 376 5.70 31.30 -10.67
CA GLY A 376 6.47 32.54 -10.67
C GLY A 376 7.83 32.43 -11.35
N LEU A 377 8.02 31.45 -12.24
CA LEU A 377 9.28 31.19 -12.93
C LEU A 377 9.22 31.64 -14.40
N ASP A 378 10.37 31.99 -14.99
CA ASP A 378 10.44 32.41 -16.40
C ASP A 378 10.41 31.20 -17.34
N TRP A 379 9.39 31.14 -18.18
CA TRP A 379 9.25 30.11 -19.21
C TRP A 379 10.43 30.09 -20.20
N ASN A 380 10.97 31.24 -20.61
CA ASN A 380 12.08 31.29 -21.55
C ASN A 380 13.35 30.65 -20.98
N GLU A 381 13.56 30.79 -19.66
CA GLU A 381 14.64 30.09 -18.96
C GLU A 381 14.33 28.59 -18.84
N ALA A 382 13.11 28.22 -18.44
CA ALA A 382 12.68 26.83 -18.34
C ALA A 382 12.86 26.05 -19.66
N GLN A 383 12.57 26.68 -20.80
CA GLN A 383 12.72 26.09 -22.13
C GLN A 383 14.14 25.60 -22.43
N LYS A 384 15.18 26.19 -21.83
CA LYS A 384 16.57 25.75 -21.99
C LYS A 384 16.84 24.39 -21.33
N HIS A 385 15.98 23.97 -20.40
CA HIS A 385 16.08 22.71 -19.66
C HIS A 385 15.09 21.65 -20.17
N LEU A 386 14.02 22.06 -20.85
CA LEU A 386 13.00 21.18 -21.40
C LEU A 386 13.59 20.19 -22.41
N ASP A 387 13.17 18.93 -22.34
CA ASP A 387 13.62 17.82 -23.18
C ASP A 387 15.13 17.49 -23.09
N THR A 388 15.85 18.08 -22.14
CA THR A 388 17.24 17.69 -21.86
C THR A 388 17.30 16.38 -21.06
N ASP A 389 18.48 15.78 -20.97
CA ASP A 389 18.71 14.52 -20.26
C ASP A 389 19.25 14.68 -18.82
N LYS A 390 19.47 15.91 -18.35
CA LYS A 390 20.07 16.21 -17.04
C LYS A 390 19.33 15.57 -15.86
N TRP A 391 18.02 15.42 -15.99
CA TRP A 391 17.16 14.81 -14.97
C TRP A 391 17.43 13.31 -14.76
N LYS A 392 17.97 12.60 -15.75
CA LYS A 392 18.15 11.14 -15.70
C LYS A 392 19.09 10.74 -14.57
N ASP A 393 20.26 11.37 -14.51
CA ASP A 393 21.28 11.08 -13.50
C ASP A 393 20.79 11.45 -12.09
N GLU A 394 20.04 12.55 -11.98
CA GLU A 394 19.48 13.00 -10.71
C GLU A 394 18.40 12.05 -10.18
N LEU A 395 17.45 11.64 -11.02
CA LEU A 395 16.41 10.68 -10.63
C LEU A 395 17.00 9.30 -10.35
N GLU A 396 18.06 8.90 -11.06
CA GLU A 396 18.76 7.65 -10.78
C GLU A 396 19.51 7.70 -9.44
N LYS A 397 20.19 8.81 -9.13
CA LYS A 397 20.79 9.02 -7.82
C LYS A 397 19.74 8.96 -6.71
N ASN A 398 18.59 9.61 -6.89
CA ASN A 398 17.48 9.55 -5.93
C ASN A 398 17.03 8.11 -5.71
N ARG A 399 16.89 7.32 -6.78
CA ARG A 399 16.49 5.91 -6.71
C ARG A 399 17.51 5.08 -5.92
N LEU A 400 18.81 5.28 -6.16
CA LEU A 400 19.85 4.54 -5.44
C LEU A 400 19.83 4.84 -3.94
N ILE A 401 19.67 6.11 -3.54
CA ILE A 401 19.52 6.49 -2.12
C ILE A 401 18.24 5.86 -1.52
N MET A 402 17.14 5.83 -2.28
CA MET A 402 15.90 5.18 -1.83
C MET A 402 16.11 3.68 -1.55
N TYR A 403 16.92 3.01 -2.38
CA TYR A 403 17.24 1.58 -2.25
C TYR A 403 18.08 1.28 -1.00
N GLU A 404 18.93 2.20 -0.54
CA GLU A 404 19.67 2.07 0.73
C GLU A 404 18.73 1.90 1.93
N GLY A 405 17.51 2.46 1.85
CA GLY A 405 16.44 2.29 2.84
C GLY A 405 15.60 1.02 2.68
N ASN A 406 16.05 0.04 1.87
CA ASN A 406 15.30 -1.14 1.46
C ASN A 406 13.94 -0.86 0.80
N SER A 407 13.76 0.31 0.16
CA SER A 407 12.53 0.65 -0.56
C SER A 407 12.74 0.70 -2.08
N TRP A 408 11.76 0.20 -2.83
CA TRP A 408 11.75 0.17 -4.30
C TRP A 408 10.51 0.85 -4.91
N GLY A 409 9.51 1.16 -4.08
CA GLY A 409 8.22 1.70 -4.47
C GLY A 409 8.03 3.17 -4.05
N VAL A 410 6.92 3.78 -4.47
CA VAL A 410 6.58 5.17 -4.14
C VAL A 410 5.11 5.35 -3.72
N PRO A 411 4.77 6.34 -2.88
CA PRO A 411 5.68 7.30 -2.28
C PRO A 411 6.57 6.64 -1.20
N THR A 412 7.85 6.99 -1.18
CA THR A 412 8.76 6.62 -0.08
C THR A 412 9.13 7.88 0.69
N PHE A 413 9.33 7.71 1.99
CA PHE A 413 9.70 8.76 2.93
C PHE A 413 10.96 8.33 3.67
N ARG A 414 11.97 9.21 3.71
CA ARG A 414 13.19 9.00 4.50
C ARG A 414 13.43 10.21 5.38
N LEU A 415 13.33 10.01 6.68
CA LEU A 415 13.57 11.04 7.69
C LEU A 415 15.06 11.04 8.07
N VAL A 416 15.72 12.18 7.89
CA VAL A 416 17.16 12.37 8.13
C VAL A 416 17.35 13.34 9.31
N ASP A 417 18.18 12.93 10.26
CA ASP A 417 18.53 13.71 11.46
C ASP A 417 20.01 13.42 11.79
N GLY A 418 20.91 14.26 11.25
CA GLY A 418 22.34 13.96 11.20
C GLY A 418 22.61 12.63 10.48
N ASP A 419 23.35 11.72 11.13
CA ASP A 419 23.65 10.38 10.58
C ASP A 419 22.48 9.38 10.74
N LYS A 420 21.41 9.74 11.46
CA LYS A 420 20.28 8.84 11.73
C LYS A 420 19.23 8.95 10.64
N THR A 421 18.89 7.81 10.05
CA THR A 421 17.84 7.74 9.03
C THR A 421 16.72 6.78 9.39
N PHE A 422 15.49 7.10 8.97
CA PHE A 422 14.34 6.23 9.08
C PHE A 422 13.57 6.25 7.77
N THR A 423 13.43 5.09 7.12
CA THR A 423 12.74 4.96 5.83
C THR A 423 11.47 4.16 5.97
N THR A 424 10.38 4.63 5.36
CA THR A 424 9.12 3.88 5.19
C THR A 424 8.51 4.16 3.81
N TRP A 425 7.65 3.26 3.35
CA TRP A 425 7.05 3.25 2.03
C TRP A 425 5.52 3.16 2.13
N GLY A 426 4.84 3.90 1.26
CA GLY A 426 3.39 3.91 1.16
C GLY A 426 2.75 5.13 1.80
N GLN A 427 1.65 5.59 1.20
CA GLN A 427 0.86 6.70 1.74
C GLN A 427 0.22 6.35 3.10
N ASP A 428 0.04 5.07 3.36
CA ASP A 428 -0.44 4.44 4.58
C ASP A 428 0.65 4.31 5.66
N ARG A 429 1.81 4.94 5.46
CA ARG A 429 2.87 5.10 6.47
C ARG A 429 3.20 6.55 6.81
N ILE A 430 2.43 7.51 6.27
CA ILE A 430 2.59 8.93 6.63
C ILE A 430 2.39 9.15 8.14
N TRP A 431 1.44 8.43 8.76
CA TRP A 431 1.24 8.48 10.20
C TRP A 431 2.45 7.95 10.98
N LEU A 432 3.17 6.94 10.46
CA LEU A 432 4.36 6.40 11.11
C LEU A 432 5.55 7.37 10.99
N ILE A 433 5.66 8.08 9.87
CA ILE A 433 6.60 9.20 9.72
C ILE A 433 6.31 10.28 10.73
N GLU A 434 5.04 10.65 10.91
CA GLU A 434 4.63 11.63 11.92
C GLU A 434 5.03 11.21 13.34
N GLU A 435 4.75 9.95 13.72
CA GLU A 435 5.17 9.39 15.02
C GLU A 435 6.70 9.41 15.22
N GLU A 436 7.48 9.10 14.18
CA GLU A 436 8.95 9.18 14.25
C GLU A 436 9.46 10.63 14.29
N ILE A 437 8.81 11.58 13.62
CA ILE A 437 9.12 13.02 13.74
C ILE A 437 8.91 13.46 15.19
N ILE A 438 7.75 13.19 15.76
CA ILE A 438 7.42 13.54 17.15
C ILE A 438 8.47 12.96 18.11
N LYS A 439 8.81 11.69 17.93
CA LYS A 439 9.83 11.01 18.75
C LYS A 439 11.22 11.64 18.63
N ARG A 440 11.60 12.19 17.47
CA ARG A 440 12.91 12.87 17.31
C ARG A 440 12.89 14.28 17.88
N LEU A 441 11.77 14.98 17.79
CA LEU A 441 11.61 16.33 18.35
C LEU A 441 11.55 16.34 19.89
N ASN A 442 11.09 15.25 20.50
CA ASN A 442 11.00 15.13 21.96
C ASN A 442 12.30 14.66 22.65
N LYS A 443 13.40 14.51 21.91
CA LYS A 443 14.73 14.17 22.45
C LYS A 443 15.52 15.43 22.73
#